data_AF-A0A2A2TPS3-F1
#
_entry.id   AF-A0A2A2TPS3-F1
#
_cell.length_a   1.000
_cell.length_b   1.000
_cell.length_c   1.000
_cell.angle_alpha   90.00
_cell.angle_beta   90.00
_cell.angle_gamma   90.00
#
_symmetry.space_group_name_H-M   'P 1'
#
loop_
_entity.id
_entity.type
_entity.pdbx_description
1 polymer ?
#
loop_
_entity_poly.entity_id
_entity_poly.type
_entity_poly.pdbx_seq_one_letter_code
_entity_poly.pdbx_strand_id
1 'polypeptide(L)'
;MYTAISRAEKITSIIEKRRPLAEKITGVESNLQALKSALKTLEENRDRIINQVDDAETVGRLREIDLATLQYKITEESKKLTVLRERFSRQTLNIGVVGLMGQGKSTLLKSLSGLTDNEIPALEGSACTAVRSTIVKPRP
;
A
#
# COMPACT_ATOMS: atom_id res chain seq x y z
N MET A 1 11.57 14.98 36.79
CA MET A 1 12.36 15.21 35.56
C MET A 1 11.63 14.51 34.41
N TYR A 2 11.03 15.26 33.48
CA TYR A 2 10.48 14.67 32.25
C TYR A 2 11.59 14.61 31.20
N THR A 3 12.11 13.42 30.92
CA THR A 3 13.02 13.19 29.79
C THR A 3 12.22 13.39 28.51
N ALA A 4 12.51 14.46 27.77
CA ALA A 4 11.86 14.71 26.49
C ALA A 4 12.23 13.56 25.53
N ILE A 5 11.24 12.75 25.17
CA ILE A 5 11.39 11.63 24.22
C ILE A 5 12.10 12.14 22.97
N SER A 6 13.21 11.51 22.61
CA SER A 6 14.02 11.90 21.47
C SER A 6 13.23 11.74 20.17
N ARG A 7 13.60 12.49 19.12
CA ARG A 7 12.93 12.38 17.82
C ARG A 7 13.04 10.96 17.24
N ALA A 8 14.15 10.28 17.50
CA ALA A 8 14.38 8.89 17.10
C ALA A 8 13.40 7.95 17.81
N GLU A 9 13.24 8.08 19.14
CA GLU A 9 12.28 7.30 19.92
C GLU A 9 10.83 7.53 19.47
N LYS A 10 10.47 8.78 19.13
CA LYS A 10 9.15 9.08 18.56
C LYS A 10 8.94 8.37 17.23
N ILE A 11 9.92 8.39 16.32
CA ILE A 11 9.84 7.70 15.03
C ILE A 11 9.70 6.18 15.25
N THR A 12 10.51 5.60 16.13
CA THR A 12 10.43 4.18 16.49
C THR A 12 9.04 3.82 17.02
N SER A 13 8.48 4.62 17.95
CA SER A 13 7.14 4.39 18.49
C SER A 13 6.03 4.42 17.41
N ILE A 14 6.19 5.25 16.37
CA ILE A 14 5.26 5.32 15.25
C ILE A 14 5.38 4.07 14.37
N ILE A 15 6.60 3.59 14.13
CA ILE A 15 6.85 2.37 13.36
C ILE A 15 6.29 1.16 14.11
N GLU A 16 6.53 1.04 15.41
CA GLU A 16 6.04 -0.05 16.25
C GLU A 16 4.51 -0.12 16.28
N LYS A 17 3.82 1.03 16.36
CA LYS A 17 2.35 1.08 16.29
C LYS A 17 1.77 0.61 14.95
N ARG A 18 2.54 0.69 13.85
CA ARG A 18 2.09 0.29 12.50
C ARG A 18 2.31 -1.20 12.23
N ARG A 19 3.36 -1.78 12.82
CA ARG A 19 3.73 -3.18 12.64
C ARG A 19 2.58 -4.19 12.85
N PRO A 20 1.77 -4.12 13.93
CA PRO A 20 0.67 -5.06 14.12
C PRO A 20 -0.43 -4.92 13.06
N LEU A 21 -0.61 -3.72 12.47
CA LEU A 21 -1.55 -3.51 11.38
C LEU A 21 -1.06 -4.21 10.10
N ALA A 22 0.24 -4.14 9.80
CA ALA A 22 0.82 -4.85 8.67
C ALA A 22 0.71 -6.38 8.81
N GLU A 23 0.93 -6.89 10.02
CA GLU A 23 0.76 -8.32 10.34
C GLU A 23 -0.70 -8.76 10.19
N LYS A 24 -1.65 -7.97 10.71
CA LYS A 24 -3.09 -8.23 10.53
C LYS A 24 -3.49 -8.24 9.05
N ILE A 25 -2.98 -7.30 8.26
CA ILE A 25 -3.26 -7.25 6.81
C ILE A 25 -2.71 -8.49 6.12
N THR A 26 -1.49 -8.92 6.46
CA THR A 26 -0.88 -10.15 5.91
C THR A 26 -1.75 -11.38 6.19
N GLY A 27 -2.32 -11.49 7.39
CA GLY A 27 -3.25 -12.57 7.72
C GLY A 27 -4.52 -12.54 6.87
N VAL A 28 -5.11 -11.35 6.67
CA VAL A 28 -6.30 -11.19 5.81
C VAL A 28 -5.98 -11.50 4.35
N GLU A 29 -4.82 -11.08 3.83
CA GLU A 29 -4.39 -11.41 2.46
C GLU A 29 -4.27 -12.92 2.24
N SER A 30 -3.69 -13.65 3.21
CA SER A 30 -3.61 -15.12 3.15
C SER A 30 -5.00 -15.75 3.09
N ASN A 31 -5.93 -15.27 3.92
CA ASN A 31 -7.31 -15.75 3.92
C ASN A 31 -8.03 -15.48 2.58
N LEU A 32 -7.85 -14.28 2.02
CA LEU A 32 -8.42 -13.94 0.70
C LEU A 32 -7.81 -14.76 -0.43
N GLN A 33 -6.51 -15.07 -0.34
CA GLN A 33 -5.85 -15.96 -1.29
C GLN A 33 -6.42 -17.39 -1.22
N ALA A 34 -6.63 -17.91 0.00
CA ALA A 34 -7.28 -19.19 0.20
C ALA A 34 -8.71 -19.20 -0.36
N LEU A 35 -9.49 -18.15 -0.10
CA LEU A 35 -10.86 -18.00 -0.63
C LEU A 35 -10.87 -17.94 -2.16
N LYS A 36 -9.94 -17.19 -2.77
CA LYS A 36 -9.80 -17.11 -4.22
C LYS A 36 -9.50 -18.48 -4.84
N SER A 37 -8.61 -19.26 -4.22
CA SER A 37 -8.32 -20.63 -4.67
C SER A 37 -9.52 -21.54 -4.54
N ALA A 38 -10.26 -21.47 -3.42
CA ALA A 38 -11.47 -22.26 -3.21
C ALA A 38 -12.57 -21.92 -4.25
N LEU A 39 -12.74 -20.64 -4.57
CA LEU A 39 -13.67 -20.21 -5.62
C LEU A 39 -13.28 -20.69 -7.01
N LYS A 40 -11.98 -20.70 -7.31
CA LYS A 40 -11.48 -21.26 -8.57
C LYS A 40 -11.80 -22.76 -8.68
N THR A 41 -11.54 -23.52 -7.62
CA THR A 41 -11.90 -24.95 -7.59
C THR A 41 -13.40 -25.17 -7.70
N LEU A 42 -14.21 -24.31 -7.07
CA LEU A 42 -15.67 -24.37 -7.20
C LEU A 42 -16.14 -24.11 -8.64
N GLU A 43 -15.53 -23.13 -9.31
CA GLU A 43 -15.78 -22.82 -10.72
C GLU A 43 -15.40 -23.98 -11.65
N GLU A 44 -14.21 -24.56 -11.47
CA GLU A 44 -13.77 -25.75 -12.24
C GLU A 44 -14.74 -26.93 -12.04
N ASN A 45 -15.21 -27.15 -10.82
CA ASN A 45 -16.20 -28.19 -10.53
C ASN A 45 -17.57 -27.90 -11.16
N ARG A 46 -18.04 -26.64 -11.12
CA ARG A 46 -19.28 -26.21 -11.78
C ARG A 46 -19.20 -26.50 -13.28
N ASP A 47 -18.12 -26.08 -13.92
CA ASP A 47 -17.94 -26.22 -15.37
C ASP A 47 -17.86 -27.71 -15.76
N ARG A 48 -17.24 -28.56 -14.93
CA ARG A 48 -17.24 -30.01 -15.12
C ARG A 48 -18.65 -30.60 -15.05
N ILE A 49 -19.45 -30.20 -14.07
CA ILE A 49 -20.83 -30.69 -13.90
C ILE A 49 -21.71 -30.24 -15.07
N ILE A 50 -21.59 -28.98 -15.49
CA ILE A 50 -22.33 -28.45 -16.64
C ILE A 50 -22.04 -29.25 -17.91
N ASN A 51 -20.82 -29.75 -18.09
CA ASN A 51 -20.44 -30.55 -19.25
C ASN A 51 -20.84 -32.04 -19.15
N GLN A 52 -21.32 -32.50 -18.00
CA GLN A 52 -21.67 -33.91 -17.74
C GLN A 52 -23.17 -34.14 -17.52
N VAL A 53 -23.95 -33.07 -17.34
CA VAL A 53 -25.38 -33.14 -17.02
C VAL A 53 -26.20 -32.67 -18.22
N ASP A 54 -27.09 -33.52 -18.69
CA ASP A 54 -28.03 -33.20 -19.78
C ASP A 54 -29.30 -32.48 -19.29
N ASP A 55 -29.47 -32.33 -17.98
CA ASP A 55 -30.60 -31.61 -17.39
C ASP A 55 -30.43 -30.08 -17.50
N ALA A 56 -31.23 -29.48 -18.39
CA ALA A 56 -31.19 -28.05 -18.69
C ALA A 56 -31.56 -27.17 -17.47
N GLU A 57 -32.43 -27.66 -16.57
CA GLU A 57 -32.81 -26.93 -15.37
C GLU A 57 -31.64 -26.80 -14.40
N THR A 58 -30.96 -27.91 -14.10
CA THR A 58 -29.77 -27.93 -13.24
C THR A 58 -28.64 -27.08 -13.83
N VAL A 59 -28.41 -27.15 -15.15
CA VAL A 59 -27.40 -26.31 -15.82
C VAL A 59 -27.75 -24.83 -15.70
N GLY A 60 -29.02 -24.46 -15.87
CA GLY A 60 -29.50 -23.08 -15.69
C GLY A 60 -29.20 -22.54 -14.29
N ARG A 61 -29.59 -23.29 -13.26
CA ARG A 61 -29.38 -22.92 -11.85
C ARG A 61 -27.90 -22.80 -11.48
N LEU A 62 -27.04 -23.65 -12.04
CA LEU A 62 -25.59 -23.56 -11.81
C LEU A 62 -24.97 -22.31 -12.45
N ARG A 63 -25.51 -21.86 -13.59
CA ARG A 63 -25.04 -20.65 -14.30
C ARG A 63 -25.49 -19.35 -13.64
N GLU A 64 -26.58 -19.37 -12.86
CA GLU A 64 -27.02 -18.20 -12.08
C GLU A 64 -26.02 -17.82 -10.97
N ILE A 65 -25.14 -18.74 -10.56
CA ILE A 65 -24.14 -18.48 -9.53
C ILE A 65 -23.00 -17.64 -10.15
N ASP A 66 -23.03 -16.34 -9.88
CA ASP A 66 -22.03 -15.37 -10.33
C ASP A 66 -20.74 -15.44 -9.49
N LEU A 67 -19.93 -16.45 -9.79
CA LEU A 67 -18.58 -16.60 -9.22
C LEU A 67 -17.60 -15.55 -9.77
N ALA A 68 -17.84 -15.04 -10.99
CA ALA A 68 -16.94 -14.11 -11.67
C ALA A 68 -16.90 -12.75 -10.95
N THR A 69 -18.06 -12.19 -10.61
CA THR A 69 -18.15 -10.93 -9.85
C THR A 69 -17.52 -11.07 -8.47
N LEU A 70 -17.69 -12.21 -7.81
CA LEU A 70 -17.07 -12.46 -6.50
C LEU A 70 -15.54 -12.51 -6.60
N GLN A 71 -14.99 -13.22 -7.60
CA GLN A 71 -13.54 -13.26 -7.86
C GLN A 71 -12.97 -11.88 -8.19
N TYR A 72 -13.71 -11.08 -8.96
CA TYR A 72 -13.33 -9.70 -9.27
C TYR A 72 -13.24 -8.84 -8.01
N LYS A 73 -14.28 -8.86 -7.16
CA LYS A 73 -14.31 -8.12 -5.89
C LYS A 73 -13.16 -8.52 -4.97
N ILE A 74 -12.90 -9.81 -4.82
CA ILE A 74 -11.76 -10.30 -4.02
C ILE A 74 -10.44 -9.77 -4.57
N THR A 75 -10.27 -9.79 -5.90
CA THR A 75 -9.03 -9.30 -6.53
C THR A 75 -8.84 -7.80 -6.32
N GLU A 76 -9.89 -6.99 -6.42
CA GLU A 76 -9.82 -5.54 -6.16
C GLU A 76 -9.49 -5.23 -4.70
N GLU A 77 -10.12 -5.91 -3.74
CA GLU A 77 -9.83 -5.73 -2.32
C GLU A 77 -8.42 -6.21 -1.94
N SER A 78 -7.95 -7.32 -2.53
CA SER A 78 -6.57 -7.77 -2.36
C SER A 78 -5.55 -6.72 -2.82
N LYS A 79 -5.79 -6.04 -3.96
CA LYS A 79 -4.89 -4.96 -4.41
C LYS A 79 -4.83 -3.82 -3.41
N LYS A 80 -5.98 -3.39 -2.87
CA LYS A 80 -6.04 -2.32 -1.86
C LYS A 80 -5.30 -2.72 -0.58
N LEU A 81 -5.47 -3.98 -0.14
CA LEU A 81 -4.76 -4.51 1.03
C LEU A 81 -3.25 -4.55 0.82
N THR A 82 -2.77 -4.93 -0.36
CA THR A 82 -1.34 -4.93 -0.67
C THR A 82 -0.74 -3.53 -0.56
N VAL A 83 -1.42 -2.51 -1.09
CA VAL A 83 -0.96 -1.10 -0.95
C VAL A 83 -0.94 -0.66 0.52
N LEU A 84 -1.93 -1.05 1.31
CA LEU A 84 -1.96 -0.74 2.74
C LEU A 84 -0.84 -1.47 3.49
N ARG A 85 -0.61 -2.75 3.22
CA ARG A 85 0.47 -3.55 3.79
C ARG A 85 1.82 -2.88 3.53
N GLU A 86 2.10 -2.53 2.28
CA GLU A 86 3.33 -1.85 1.88
C GLU A 86 3.52 -0.49 2.54
N ARG A 87 2.43 0.20 2.89
CA ARG A 87 2.49 1.47 3.61
C ARG A 87 2.80 1.26 5.10
N PHE A 88 2.17 0.28 5.73
CA PHE A 88 2.34 0.01 7.16
C PHE A 88 3.63 -0.75 7.48
N SER A 89 4.20 -1.51 6.52
CA SER A 89 5.44 -2.25 6.69
C SER A 89 6.72 -1.40 6.54
N ARG A 90 6.60 -0.12 6.15
CA ARG A 90 7.76 0.76 5.94
C ARG A 90 8.51 0.97 7.24
N GLN A 91 9.83 0.73 7.18
CA GLN A 91 10.75 1.01 8.28
C GLN A 91 11.13 2.48 8.41
N THR A 92 10.65 3.33 7.49
CA THR A 92 10.95 4.75 7.43
C THR A 92 9.68 5.59 7.58
N LEU A 93 9.83 6.79 8.12
CA LEU A 93 8.80 7.81 8.12
C LEU A 93 9.01 8.74 6.93
N ASN A 94 8.15 8.65 5.93
CA ASN A 94 8.18 9.57 4.79
C ASN A 94 7.42 10.84 5.15
N ILE A 95 8.06 12.00 5.01
CA ILE A 95 7.48 13.32 5.29
C ILE A 95 7.28 14.06 3.96
N GLY A 96 6.07 14.55 3.72
CA GLY A 96 5.78 15.44 2.60
C GLY A 96 5.88 16.89 3.06
N VAL A 97 6.68 17.70 2.37
CA VAL A 97 6.79 19.16 2.60
C VAL A 97 6.07 19.87 1.46
N VAL A 98 5.00 20.60 1.78
CA VAL A 98 4.17 21.34 0.80
C VAL A 98 4.15 22.84 1.13
N GLY A 99 3.97 23.69 0.12
CA GLY A 99 3.86 25.15 0.32
C GLY A 99 4.23 25.96 -0.93
N LEU A 100 3.88 27.25 -0.94
CA LEU A 100 4.13 28.18 -2.05
C LEU A 100 5.63 28.39 -2.32
N MET A 101 5.97 28.86 -3.51
CA MET A 101 7.35 29.23 -3.88
C MET A 101 7.88 30.32 -2.93
N GLY A 102 9.19 30.33 -2.67
CA GLY A 102 9.84 31.29 -1.76
C GLY A 102 9.71 31.00 -0.26
N GLN A 103 8.91 30.01 0.16
CA GLN A 103 8.68 29.69 1.58
C GLN A 103 9.76 28.80 2.23
N GLY A 104 10.99 28.77 1.68
CA GLY A 104 12.12 28.07 2.29
C GLY A 104 12.06 26.53 2.30
N LYS A 105 11.15 25.89 1.54
CA LYS A 105 11.02 24.41 1.48
C LYS A 105 12.33 23.70 1.09
N SER A 106 13.00 24.21 0.04
CA SER A 106 14.28 23.67 -0.41
C SER A 106 15.37 23.86 0.65
N THR A 107 15.39 25.01 1.32
CA THR A 107 16.31 25.30 2.45
C THR A 107 16.10 24.33 3.61
N LEU A 108 14.85 24.05 3.97
CA LEU A 108 14.50 23.08 5.01
C LEU A 108 14.92 21.65 4.64
N LEU A 109 14.66 21.23 3.39
CA LEU A 109 15.07 19.89 2.93
C LEU A 109 16.59 19.76 2.92
N LYS A 110 17.35 20.77 2.47
CA LYS A 110 18.81 20.79 2.53
C LYS A 110 19.33 20.66 3.96
N SER A 111 18.81 21.46 4.89
CA SER A 111 19.29 21.44 6.28
C SER A 111 19.02 20.10 6.98
N LEU A 112 17.94 19.40 6.62
CA LEU A 112 17.58 18.10 7.20
C LEU A 112 18.30 16.92 6.54
N SER A 113 18.54 17.00 5.22
CA SER A 113 19.13 15.92 4.43
C SER A 113 20.65 16.00 4.31
N GLY A 114 21.24 17.19 4.47
CA GLY A 114 22.66 17.44 4.20
C GLY A 114 22.98 17.58 2.70
N LEU A 115 21.96 17.59 1.84
CA LEU A 115 22.11 17.73 0.38
C LEU A 115 22.41 19.18 -0.02
N THR A 116 23.13 19.33 -1.14
CA THR A 116 23.61 20.63 -1.64
C THR A 116 22.71 21.21 -2.74
N ASP A 117 22.99 22.44 -3.15
CA ASP A 117 22.29 23.16 -4.23
C ASP A 117 22.33 22.44 -5.58
N ASN A 118 23.28 21.51 -5.77
CA ASN A 118 23.39 20.66 -6.94
C ASN A 118 22.28 19.58 -6.99
N GLU A 119 21.75 19.17 -5.84
CA GLU A 119 20.78 18.07 -5.72
C GLU A 119 19.36 18.61 -5.45
N ILE A 120 19.27 19.74 -4.75
CA ILE A 120 18.02 20.47 -4.52
C ILE A 120 18.29 21.94 -4.83
N PRO A 121 18.07 22.43 -6.05
CA PRO A 121 18.25 23.85 -6.33
C PRO A 121 17.31 24.68 -5.43
N ALA A 122 17.85 25.74 -4.82
CA ALA A 122 17.06 26.74 -4.09
C ALA A 122 17.38 28.14 -4.62
N LEU A 123 17.35 28.28 -5.95
CA LEU A 123 17.63 29.54 -6.62
C LEU A 123 16.38 30.43 -6.55
N GLU A 124 16.59 31.72 -6.26
CA GLU A 124 15.52 32.71 -6.30
C GLU A 124 14.98 32.85 -7.73
N GLY A 125 13.66 32.74 -7.90
CA GLY A 125 12.98 33.13 -9.14
C GLY A 125 12.57 32.02 -10.12
N SER A 126 12.86 30.74 -9.89
CA SER A 126 12.31 29.65 -10.72
C SER A 126 11.68 28.55 -9.88
N ALA A 127 10.70 27.82 -10.43
CA ALA A 127 10.01 26.73 -9.76
C ALA A 127 10.97 25.55 -9.53
N CYS A 128 11.79 25.61 -8.47
CA CYS A 128 12.89 24.66 -8.25
C CYS A 128 12.47 23.21 -7.93
N THR A 129 11.18 22.93 -7.76
CA THR A 129 10.67 21.55 -7.57
C THR A 129 9.31 21.40 -8.25
N ALA A 130 9.28 21.43 -9.58
CA ALA A 130 8.11 21.06 -10.37
C ALA A 130 7.93 19.52 -10.45
N VAL A 131 8.91 18.75 -9.98
CA VAL A 131 8.96 17.29 -10.03
C VAL A 131 9.07 16.71 -8.62
N ARG A 132 8.43 15.56 -8.39
CA ARG A 132 8.50 14.83 -7.11
C ARG A 132 9.94 14.35 -6.84
N SER A 133 10.64 15.04 -5.94
CA SER A 133 11.96 14.61 -5.45
C SER A 133 11.81 13.69 -4.23
N THR A 134 12.42 12.50 -4.29
CA THR A 134 12.46 11.56 -3.15
C THR A 134 13.87 11.55 -2.56
N ILE A 135 14.01 12.06 -1.33
CA ILE A 135 15.28 12.11 -0.61
C ILE A 135 15.28 11.02 0.45
N VAL A 136 16.29 10.15 0.42
CA VAL A 136 16.45 9.06 1.39
C VAL A 136 17.69 9.33 2.22
N LYS A 137 17.52 9.46 3.54
CA LYS A 137 18.66 9.52 4.48
C LYS A 137 19.00 8.10 4.94
N PRO A 138 20.21 7.58 4.66
CA PRO A 138 20.64 6.27 5.16
C PRO A 138 20.75 6.29 6.69
N ARG A 139 20.56 5.13 7.32
CA ARG A 139 20.79 4.95 8.76
C ARG A 139 22.30 5.10 9.03
N PRO A 140 22.72 5.80 10.11
CA PRO A 140 24.09 5.69 10.59
C PRO A 140 24.41 4.26 11.02
#